data_AF-A0A0R2N990-F1
#
_entry.id   AF-A0A0R2N990-F1
#
_cell.length_a   1.000
_cell.length_b   1.000
_cell.length_c   1.000
_cell.angle_alpha   90.00
_cell.angle_beta   90.00
_cell.angle_gamma   90.00
#
_symmetry.space_group_name_H-M   'P 1'
#
loop_
_entity.id
_entity.type
_entity.pdbx_description
1 polymer ?
#
loop_
_entity_poly.entity_id
_entity_poly.type
_entity_poly.pdbx_seq_one_letter_code
_entity_poly.pdbx_strand_id
1 'polypeptide(L)'
;MAKVDNKYLIELLSDLICNLTNMDDNSEQEQALYCTEELLNAAQNPKSNDFILTEKGSEFIQKITLLQGGFGSNKLVLDKDSKILVESIKSELPKERTKFSTFFVPWG
;
A
#
# COMPACT_ATOMS: atom_id res chain seq x y z
N MET A 1 -16.96 14.08 1.03
CA MET A 1 -16.10 12.89 1.14
C MET A 1 -16.44 12.00 -0.03
N ALA A 2 -15.58 11.96 -1.04
CA ALA A 2 -15.78 11.06 -2.18
C ALA A 2 -15.49 9.65 -1.66
N LYS A 3 -16.53 8.84 -1.44
CA LYS A 3 -16.34 7.40 -1.27
C LYS A 3 -15.70 6.93 -2.57
N VAL A 4 -14.43 6.54 -2.53
CA VAL A 4 -13.85 5.75 -3.61
C VAL A 4 -14.77 4.55 -3.77
N ASP A 5 -15.39 4.41 -4.94
CA ASP A 5 -16.27 3.27 -5.21
C ASP A 5 -15.44 2.00 -4.99
N ASN A 6 -15.92 1.08 -4.16
CA ASN A 6 -15.17 -0.12 -3.81
C ASN A 6 -14.79 -0.92 -5.08
N LYS A 7 -15.61 -0.82 -6.14
CA LYS A 7 -15.29 -1.40 -7.45
C LYS A 7 -14.05 -0.76 -8.09
N TYR A 8 -13.94 0.56 -8.03
CA TYR A 8 -12.81 1.31 -8.58
C TYR A 8 -11.53 1.07 -7.76
N LEU A 9 -11.64 0.93 -6.43
CA LEU A 9 -10.53 0.53 -5.56
C LEU A 9 -9.98 -0.86 -5.95
N ILE A 10 -10.86 -1.82 -6.18
CA ILE A 10 -10.50 -3.19 -6.58
C ILE A 10 -9.78 -3.21 -7.94
N GLU A 11 -10.27 -2.46 -8.93
CA GLU A 11 -9.64 -2.34 -10.25
C GLU A 11 -8.21 -1.78 -10.12
N LEU A 12 -8.03 -0.67 -9.39
CA LEU A 12 -6.72 -0.04 -9.22
C LEU A 12 -5.71 -0.90 -8.44
N LEU A 13 -6.17 -1.64 -7.42
CA LEU A 13 -5.31 -2.59 -6.69
C LEU A 13 -4.88 -3.76 -7.59
N SER A 14 -5.77 -4.23 -8.47
CA SER A 14 -5.47 -5.31 -9.41
C SER A 14 -4.43 -4.88 -10.46
N ASP A 15 -4.55 -3.66 -10.98
CA ASP A 15 -3.57 -3.09 -11.91
C ASP A 15 -2.21 -2.90 -11.26
N LEU A 16 -2.19 -2.43 -10.00
CA LEU A 16 -0.95 -2.29 -9.23
C LEU A 16 -0.27 -3.63 -8.96
N ILE A 17 -1.02 -4.69 -8.66
CA ILE A 17 -0.49 -6.06 -8.53
C ILE A 17 0.19 -6.48 -9.82
N CYS A 18 -0.46 -6.28 -10.97
CA CYS A 18 0.12 -6.62 -12.27
C CYS A 18 1.44 -5.88 -12.50
N ASN A 19 1.49 -4.57 -12.18
CA ASN A 19 2.73 -3.79 -12.28
C ASN A 19 3.83 -4.32 -11.35
N LEU A 20 3.48 -4.69 -10.10
CA LEU A 20 4.43 -5.25 -9.13
C LEU A 20 4.97 -6.61 -9.58
N THR A 21 4.15 -7.49 -10.15
CA THR A 21 4.59 -8.81 -10.65
C THR A 21 5.56 -8.70 -11.83
N ASN A 22 5.51 -7.61 -12.59
CA ASN A 22 6.40 -7.37 -13.72
C ASN A 22 7.74 -6.70 -13.33
N MET A 23 7.93 -6.34 -12.06
CA MET A 23 9.21 -5.83 -11.55
C MET A 23 10.19 -6.98 -11.27
N ASP A 24 11.49 -6.68 -11.28
CA ASP A 24 12.50 -7.66 -10.89
C ASP A 24 12.26 -8.13 -9.46
N ASP A 25 12.30 -9.45 -9.29
CA ASP A 25 12.07 -10.13 -8.02
C ASP A 25 13.08 -9.70 -6.97
N ASN A 26 12.58 -9.14 -5.87
CA ASN A 26 13.37 -8.74 -4.71
C ASN A 26 12.47 -8.65 -3.47
N SER A 27 13.09 -8.64 -2.29
CA SER A 27 12.35 -8.69 -1.03
C SER A 27 11.45 -7.48 -0.78
N GLU A 28 11.75 -6.31 -1.34
CA GLU A 28 10.89 -5.12 -1.23
C GLU A 28 9.65 -5.29 -2.13
N GLN A 29 9.83 -5.83 -3.33
CA GLN A 29 8.76 -6.13 -4.29
C GLN A 29 7.83 -7.22 -3.76
N GLU A 30 8.36 -8.33 -3.22
CA GLU A 30 7.55 -9.40 -2.63
C GLU A 30 6.68 -8.89 -1.49
N GLN A 31 7.24 -8.03 -0.62
CA GLN A 31 6.50 -7.43 0.49
C GLN A 31 5.43 -6.45 0.01
N ALA A 32 5.71 -5.65 -1.02
CA ALA A 32 4.74 -4.74 -1.61
C ALA A 32 3.59 -5.51 -2.29
N LEU A 33 3.91 -6.59 -3.01
CA LEU A 33 2.93 -7.47 -3.65
C LEU A 33 2.01 -8.09 -2.60
N TYR A 34 2.58 -8.73 -1.56
CA TYR A 34 1.83 -9.35 -0.48
C TYR A 34 0.88 -8.36 0.21
N CYS A 35 1.34 -7.16 0.58
CA CYS A 35 0.49 -6.17 1.22
C CYS A 35 -0.62 -5.65 0.30
N THR A 36 -0.35 -5.54 -1.00
CA THR A 36 -1.35 -5.11 -1.99
C THR A 36 -2.43 -6.17 -2.20
N GLU A 37 -2.05 -7.45 -2.25
CA GLU A 37 -2.98 -8.59 -2.32
C GLU A 37 -3.84 -8.71 -1.06
N GLU A 38 -3.25 -8.54 0.13
CA GLU A 38 -3.98 -8.54 1.40
C GLU A 38 -5.01 -7.41 1.47
N LEU A 39 -4.66 -6.22 0.98
CA LEU A 39 -5.58 -5.09 0.91
C LEU A 39 -6.70 -5.34 -0.11
N LEU A 40 -6.38 -5.93 -1.27
CA LEU A 40 -7.37 -6.34 -2.27
C LEU A 40 -8.36 -7.35 -1.70
N ASN A 41 -7.86 -8.40 -1.03
CA ASN A 41 -8.68 -9.41 -0.38
C ASN A 41 -9.60 -8.79 0.70
N ALA A 42 -9.08 -7.83 1.47
CA ALA A 42 -9.87 -7.11 2.45
C ALA A 42 -10.95 -6.24 1.79
N ALA A 43 -10.64 -5.52 0.71
CA ALA A 43 -11.59 -4.67 -0.02
C ALA A 43 -12.69 -5.47 -0.74
N GLN A 44 -12.37 -6.66 -1.24
CA GLN A 44 -13.31 -7.58 -1.87
C GLN A 44 -14.26 -8.26 -0.87
N ASN A 45 -13.88 -8.34 0.40
CA ASN A 45 -14.68 -9.02 1.41
C ASN A 45 -15.72 -8.07 2.03
N PRO A 46 -17.03 -8.32 1.82
CA PRO A 46 -18.10 -7.46 2.35
C PRO A 46 -18.22 -7.49 3.89
N LYS A 47 -17.49 -8.39 4.58
CA LYS A 47 -17.42 -8.47 6.04
C LYS A 47 -16.20 -7.74 6.63
N SER A 48 -15.27 -7.27 5.80
CA SER A 48 -14.15 -6.46 6.28
C SER A 48 -14.70 -5.19 6.88
N ASN A 49 -14.28 -4.89 8.11
CA ASN A 49 -14.62 -3.63 8.76
C ASN A 49 -13.57 -2.56 8.45
N ASP A 50 -13.92 -1.30 8.69
CA ASP A 50 -13.06 -0.14 8.44
C ASP A 50 -11.70 -0.23 9.17
N PHE A 51 -11.64 -0.94 10.30
CA PHE A 51 -10.41 -1.15 11.05
C PHE A 51 -9.41 -2.04 10.29
N ILE A 52 -9.86 -3.17 9.75
CA ILE A 52 -9.03 -4.07 8.94
C ILE A 52 -8.53 -3.36 7.69
N LEU A 53 -9.41 -2.62 7.00
CA LEU A 53 -9.05 -1.83 5.82
C LEU A 53 -8.02 -0.75 6.16
N THR A 54 -8.14 -0.11 7.32
CA THR A 54 -7.17 0.89 7.80
C THR A 54 -5.81 0.26 8.12
N GLU A 55 -5.79 -0.88 8.79
CA GLU A 55 -4.55 -1.59 9.15
C GLU A 55 -3.81 -2.05 7.89
N LYS A 56 -4.49 -2.76 6.99
CA LYS A 56 -3.93 -3.23 5.71
C LYS A 56 -3.55 -2.07 4.80
N GLY A 57 -4.35 -1.01 4.77
CA GLY A 57 -4.02 0.22 4.04
C GLY A 57 -2.73 0.87 4.55
N SER A 58 -2.49 0.87 5.87
CA SER A 58 -1.26 1.42 6.45
C SER A 58 -0.03 0.60 6.09
N GLU A 59 -0.12 -0.73 6.14
CA GLU A 59 0.96 -1.64 5.73
C GLU A 59 1.28 -1.47 4.23
N PHE A 60 0.24 -1.43 3.40
CA PHE A 60 0.34 -1.15 1.97
C PHE A 60 1.11 0.15 1.68
N ILE A 61 0.70 1.27 2.29
CA ILE A 61 1.36 2.58 2.07
C ILE A 61 2.83 2.54 2.47
N GLN A 62 3.16 1.89 3.59
CA GLN A 62 4.55 1.75 4.02
C GLN A 62 5.38 1.02 2.96
N LYS A 63 4.92 -0.15 2.49
CA LYS A 63 5.69 -0.98 1.56
C LYS A 63 5.81 -0.35 0.18
N ILE A 64 4.74 0.25 -0.33
CA ILE A 64 4.79 1.02 -1.58
C ILE A 64 5.75 2.21 -1.46
N THR A 65 5.74 2.93 -0.35
CA THR A 65 6.66 4.06 -0.14
C THR A 65 8.13 3.60 -0.11
N LEU A 66 8.40 2.46 0.53
CA LEU A 66 9.72 1.83 0.50
C LEU A 66 10.10 1.42 -0.92
N LEU A 67 9.19 0.85 -1.71
CA LEU A 67 9.48 0.48 -3.10
C LEU A 67 9.69 1.70 -4.02
N GLN A 68 9.09 2.85 -3.71
CA GLN A 68 9.27 4.09 -4.46
C GLN A 68 10.57 4.84 -4.11
N GLY A 69 10.95 4.85 -2.84
CA GLY A 69 12.01 5.72 -2.31
C GLY A 69 13.14 5.02 -1.56
N GLY A 70 13.06 3.70 -1.39
CA GLY A 70 14.01 2.88 -0.65
C GLY A 70 15.38 2.77 -1.31
N PHE A 71 16.24 1.99 -0.65
CA PHE A 71 17.63 1.80 -1.03
C PHE A 71 17.82 0.76 -2.15
N GLY A 72 16.74 0.10 -2.58
CA GLY A 72 16.74 -0.84 -3.70
C GLY A 72 17.11 -0.20 -5.04
N SER A 73 17.68 -1.02 -5.93
CA SER A 73 18.10 -0.62 -7.28
C SER A 73 16.92 -0.41 -8.25
N ASN A 74 15.76 -1.00 -7.97
CA ASN A 74 14.56 -0.91 -8.80
C ASN A 74 13.43 -0.20 -8.07
N LYS A 75 13.21 1.06 -8.46
CA LYS A 75 12.19 1.91 -7.85
C LYS A 75 10.86 1.76 -8.58
N LEU A 76 9.79 1.59 -7.82
CA LEU A 76 8.44 1.59 -8.36
C LEU A 76 8.08 2.95 -8.94
N VAL A 77 7.86 3.00 -10.24
CA VAL A 77 7.28 4.18 -10.90
C VAL A 77 5.78 3.95 -11.00
N LEU A 78 5.04 4.55 -10.07
CA LEU A 78 3.58 4.54 -10.14
C LEU A 78 3.10 5.38 -11.33
N ASP A 79 2.20 4.80 -12.12
CA ASP A 79 1.39 5.53 -13.09
C ASP A 79 0.47 6.54 -12.39
N LYS A 80 -0.26 7.32 -13.18
CA LYS A 80 -1.10 8.40 -12.67
C LYS A 80 -2.21 7.88 -11.75
N ASP A 81 -2.81 6.74 -12.10
CA ASP A 81 -4.00 6.22 -11.41
C ASP A 81 -3.60 5.51 -10.11
N SER A 82 -2.50 4.77 -10.13
CA SER A 82 -1.87 4.18 -8.94
C SER A 82 -1.36 5.24 -7.96
N LYS A 83 -0.89 6.41 -8.44
CA LYS A 83 -0.57 7.56 -7.58
C LYS A 83 -1.81 8.11 -6.88
N ILE A 84 -2.92 8.25 -7.63
CA ILE A 84 -4.18 8.71 -7.07
C ILE A 84 -4.69 7.73 -6.02
N LEU A 85 -4.58 6.42 -6.26
CA LEU A 85 -4.91 5.37 -5.31
C LEU A 85 -4.14 5.54 -3.98
N VAL A 86 -2.81 5.59 -4.07
CA VAL A 86 -1.91 5.67 -2.90
C VAL A 86 -2.19 6.93 -2.10
N GLU A 87 -2.36 8.08 -2.74
CA GLU A 87 -2.68 9.33 -2.05
C GLU A 87 -4.11 9.32 -1.46
N SER A 88 -5.08 8.66 -2.12
CA SER A 88 -6.44 8.52 -1.59
C SER A 88 -6.45 7.67 -0.32
N ILE A 89 -5.83 6.49 -0.34
CA ILE A 89 -5.70 5.62 0.84
C ILE A 89 -4.99 6.37 1.96
N LYS A 90 -3.85 7.01 1.66
CA LYS A 90 -3.08 7.79 2.63
C LYS A 90 -3.87 8.94 3.26
N SER A 91 -4.79 9.56 2.51
CA SER A 91 -5.65 10.63 3.02
C SER A 91 -6.75 10.14 3.96
N GLU A 92 -7.17 8.88 3.81
CA GLU A 92 -8.18 8.23 4.66
C GLU A 92 -7.58 7.56 5.90
N LEU A 93 -6.28 7.23 5.87
CA LEU A 93 -5.59 6.70 7.04
C LEU A 93 -5.53 7.73 8.18
N PRO A 94 -5.78 7.31 9.44
CA PRO A 94 -5.65 8.18 10.59
C PRO A 94 -4.20 8.67 10.70
N LYS A 95 -4.02 10.00 10.64
CA LYS A 95 -2.70 10.67 10.69
C LYS A 95 -1.82 10.24 11.86
N GLU A 96 -2.39 9.69 12.92
CA GLU A 96 -1.67 9.20 14.10
C GLU A 96 -0.89 7.89 13.89
N ARG A 97 -1.30 7.00 12.96
CA ARG A 97 -0.49 5.81 12.63
C ARG A 97 0.68 6.11 11.69
N THR A 98 0.69 7.28 11.05
CA THR A 98 1.85 7.85 10.34
C THR A 98 2.97 8.35 11.26
N LYS A 99 2.93 8.03 12.56
CA LYS A 99 4.15 7.99 13.36
C LYS A 99 4.94 6.73 13.01
N PHE A 100 5.58 6.75 11.84
CA PHE A 100 6.93 6.20 11.71
C PHE A 100 7.86 7.01 12.62
N SER A 101 7.68 6.90 13.93
CA SER A 101 8.64 7.33 14.92
C SER A 101 9.57 6.15 15.13
N THR A 102 10.54 6.04 14.22
CA THR A 102 11.91 5.60 14.47
C THR A 102 12.08 4.79 15.76
N PHE A 103 12.13 3.45 15.67
CA PHE A 103 12.80 2.68 16.71
C PHE A 103 14.31 2.92 16.56
N PHE A 104 14.79 4.01 17.14
CA PHE A 104 16.20 4.11 17.52
C PHE A 104 16.35 3.22 18.76
N VAL A 105 16.91 2.02 18.59
CA VAL A 105 17.40 1.20 19.70
C VAL A 105 18.86 1.61 19.92
N PRO A 106 19.20 2.42 20.94
CA PRO A 106 20.59 2.54 21.34
C PRO A 106 20.96 1.22 22.01
N TRP A 107 21.83 0.44 21.36
CA TRP A 107 22.59 -0.59 22.05
C TRP A 107 23.51 0.15 23.02
N GLY A 108 23.19 0.05 24.32
CA GLY A 108 24.09 0.35 25.43
C GLY A 108 24.69 -0.95 25.96
#